data_AF-A0A6B3EBG3-F1
#
_entry.id   AF-A0A6B3EBG3-F1
#
_cell.length_a   1.000
_cell.length_b   1.000
_cell.length_c   1.000
_cell.angle_alpha   90.00
_cell.angle_beta   90.00
_cell.angle_gamma   90.00
#
_symmetry.space_group_name_H-M   'P 1'
#
loop_
_entity.id
_entity.type
_entity.pdbx_description
1 polymer ?
#
loop_
_entity_poly.entity_id
_entity_poly.type
_entity_poly.pdbx_seq_one_letter_code
_entity_poly.pdbx_strand_id
1 'polypeptide(L)'
;EVLATLATERLGADVHPNDHVNASQSSNDVFPSSIHIAATSAVTHDLIPALDHLAAALARKGEEFADVVKSGRTHLMDATPVTLGQEFGGYAAQVRYGIERLRASLPRLAELPLGGTAVGTGINTPPGFSAAVIAEVARVTGLPLTE
;
A
#
# COMPACT_ATOMS: atom_id res chain seq x y z
N GLU A 1 22.78 11.95 -2.41
CA GLU A 1 24.16 11.81 -1.90
C GLU A 1 24.60 10.35 -1.82
N VAL A 2 23.97 9.49 -1.01
CA VAL A 2 24.35 8.06 -0.91
C VAL A 2 24.48 7.36 -2.28
N LEU A 3 23.46 7.48 -3.15
CA LEU A 3 23.49 6.89 -4.50
C LEU A 3 24.63 7.44 -5.36
N ALA A 4 24.90 8.75 -5.27
CA ALA A 4 25.98 9.41 -6.00
C ALA A 4 27.34 8.89 -5.54
N THR A 5 27.59 8.81 -4.23
CA THR A 5 28.83 8.27 -3.68
C THR A 5 29.07 6.82 -4.12
N LEU A 6 28.06 5.96 -3.98
CA LEU A 6 28.17 4.55 -4.41
C LEU A 6 28.39 4.41 -5.92
N ALA A 7 27.79 5.27 -6.73
CA ALA A 7 27.99 5.28 -8.17
C ALA A 7 29.39 5.77 -8.55
N THR A 8 29.88 6.85 -7.94
CA THR A 8 31.23 7.39 -8.15
C THR A 8 32.29 6.35 -7.86
N GLU A 9 32.19 5.65 -6.72
CA GLU A 9 33.14 4.60 -6.33
C GLU A 9 33.17 3.44 -7.34
N ARG A 10 32.00 3.04 -7.85
CA ARG A 10 31.88 1.92 -8.80
C ARG A 10 32.30 2.28 -10.22
N LEU A 11 32.03 3.51 -10.65
CA LEU A 11 32.32 3.99 -11.99
C LEU A 11 33.76 4.50 -12.14
N GLY A 12 34.39 4.93 -11.03
CA GLY A 12 35.69 5.60 -11.04
C GLY A 12 35.63 7.02 -11.62
N ALA A 13 34.44 7.61 -11.73
CA ALA A 13 34.21 8.96 -12.25
C ALA A 13 33.14 9.67 -11.43
N ASP A 14 33.21 11.00 -11.34
CA ASP A 14 32.34 11.78 -10.46
C ASP A 14 30.86 11.77 -10.90
N VAL A 15 29.97 11.52 -9.93
CA VAL A 15 28.52 11.55 -10.09
C VAL A 15 27.95 12.61 -9.16
N HIS A 16 27.50 13.75 -9.71
CA HIS A 16 26.92 14.83 -8.91
C HIS A 16 25.52 14.44 -8.37
N PRO A 17 25.23 14.61 -7.07
CA PRO A 17 23.96 14.17 -6.48
C PRO A 17 22.75 14.94 -7.02
N ASN A 18 22.91 16.22 -7.36
CA ASN A 18 21.80 17.00 -7.91
C ASN A 18 21.66 16.80 -9.42
N ASP A 19 22.76 16.96 -10.15
CA ASP A 19 22.72 17.11 -11.62
C ASP A 19 22.55 15.75 -12.32
N HIS A 20 22.94 14.65 -11.65
CA HIS A 20 22.80 13.30 -12.19
C HIS A 20 21.72 12.50 -11.47
N VAL A 21 21.80 12.38 -10.13
CA VAL A 21 20.86 11.52 -9.38
C VAL A 21 19.48 12.16 -9.27
N ASN A 22 19.42 13.47 -9.02
CA ASN A 22 18.17 14.24 -8.94
C ASN A 22 17.82 14.95 -10.26
N ALA A 23 18.39 14.51 -11.38
CA ALA A 23 18.09 15.07 -12.69
C ALA A 23 16.58 14.99 -12.97
N SER A 24 16.00 16.09 -13.44
CA SER A 24 14.56 16.24 -13.76
C SER A 24 13.60 15.97 -12.60
N GLN A 25 14.08 16.02 -11.36
CA GLN A 25 13.30 15.73 -10.16
C GLN A 25 13.28 16.94 -9.20
N SER A 26 12.31 16.95 -8.29
CA SER A 26 12.25 17.87 -7.15
C SER A 26 12.06 17.09 -5.86
N SER A 27 12.55 17.60 -4.74
CA SER A 27 12.15 17.03 -3.44
C SER A 27 10.63 17.02 -3.24
N ASN A 28 9.93 17.96 -3.88
CA ASN A 28 8.48 18.16 -3.75
C ASN A 28 7.65 17.13 -4.53
N ASP A 29 8.22 16.43 -5.51
CA ASP A 29 7.54 15.36 -6.24
C ASP A 29 8.12 13.97 -5.92
N VAL A 30 9.42 13.86 -5.65
CA VAL A 30 10.08 12.60 -5.30
C VAL A 30 9.66 12.10 -3.91
N PHE A 31 9.64 12.96 -2.90
CA PHE A 31 9.34 12.54 -1.53
C PHE A 31 7.90 12.02 -1.38
N PRO A 32 6.84 12.74 -1.81
CA PRO A 32 5.49 12.19 -1.76
C PRO A 32 5.32 10.94 -2.62
N SER A 33 5.96 10.86 -3.79
CA SER A 33 5.95 9.64 -4.62
C SER A 33 6.56 8.44 -3.88
N SER A 34 7.67 8.65 -3.16
CA SER A 34 8.31 7.60 -2.35
C SER A 34 7.40 7.09 -1.24
N ILE A 35 6.63 7.99 -0.60
CA ILE A 35 5.63 7.60 0.40
C ILE A 35 4.52 6.76 -0.23
N HIS A 36 3.99 7.18 -1.38
CA HIS A 36 2.92 6.47 -2.09
C HIS A 36 3.36 5.09 -2.55
N ILE A 37 4.58 4.96 -3.09
CA ILE A 37 5.18 3.67 -3.48
C ILE A 37 5.32 2.75 -2.26
N ALA A 38 5.90 3.25 -1.16
CA ALA A 38 6.11 2.46 0.05
C ALA A 38 4.78 2.01 0.66
N ALA A 39 3.80 2.90 0.77
CA ALA A 39 2.48 2.59 1.30
C ALA A 39 1.71 1.61 0.40
N THR A 40 1.73 1.81 -0.92
CA THR A 40 1.10 0.89 -1.88
C THR A 40 1.71 -0.50 -1.77
N SER A 41 3.04 -0.60 -1.66
CA SER A 41 3.73 -1.89 -1.44
C SER A 41 3.30 -2.54 -0.13
N ALA A 42 3.37 -1.81 1.00
CA ALA A 42 3.04 -2.36 2.32
C ALA A 42 1.57 -2.82 2.40
N VAL A 43 0.64 -2.07 1.81
CA VAL A 43 -0.77 -2.45 1.79
C VAL A 43 -0.99 -3.70 0.94
N THR A 44 -0.35 -3.77 -0.23
CA THR A 44 -0.56 -4.84 -1.22
C THR A 44 0.12 -6.14 -0.82
N HIS A 45 1.37 -6.06 -0.35
CA HIS A 45 2.23 -7.23 -0.13
C HIS A 45 2.23 -7.72 1.32
N ASP A 46 1.91 -6.87 2.30
CA ASP A 46 1.97 -7.24 3.71
C ASP A 46 0.58 -7.22 4.36
N LEU A 47 -0.08 -6.07 4.36
CA LEU A 47 -1.29 -5.85 5.15
C LEU A 47 -2.49 -6.66 4.65
N ILE A 48 -2.81 -6.59 3.34
CA ILE A 48 -3.94 -7.33 2.77
C ILE A 48 -3.75 -8.84 2.95
N PRO A 49 -2.58 -9.44 2.63
CA PRO A 49 -2.33 -10.86 2.88
C PRO A 49 -2.45 -11.25 4.35
N ALA A 50 -1.95 -10.43 5.28
CA ALA A 50 -2.08 -10.70 6.72
C ALA A 50 -3.55 -10.67 7.19
N LEU A 51 -4.34 -9.71 6.70
CA LEU A 51 -5.77 -9.65 6.99
C LEU A 51 -6.54 -10.81 6.36
N ASP A 52 -6.18 -11.27 5.15
CA ASP A 52 -6.83 -12.43 4.54
C ASP A 52 -6.53 -13.71 5.34
N HIS A 53 -5.28 -13.87 5.81
CA HIS A 53 -4.91 -14.95 6.72
C HIS A 53 -5.76 -14.92 8.01
N LEU A 54 -5.90 -13.74 8.63
CA LEU A 54 -6.73 -13.56 9.82
C LEU A 54 -8.21 -13.90 9.55
N ALA A 55 -8.78 -13.38 8.45
CA ALA A 55 -10.16 -13.66 8.07
C ALA A 55 -10.41 -15.15 7.85
N ALA A 56 -9.47 -15.85 7.19
CA ALA A 56 -9.55 -17.29 6.98
C ALA A 56 -9.45 -18.07 8.30
N ALA A 57 -8.59 -17.64 9.23
CA ALA A 57 -8.47 -18.27 10.54
C ALA A 57 -9.74 -18.11 11.39
N LEU A 58 -10.34 -16.90 11.39
CA LEU A 58 -11.61 -16.64 12.06
C LEU A 58 -12.75 -17.45 11.44
N ALA A 59 -12.80 -17.58 10.11
CA ALA A 59 -13.80 -18.38 9.42
C ALA A 59 -13.70 -19.87 9.78
N ARG A 60 -12.49 -20.44 9.80
CA ARG A 60 -12.28 -21.84 10.25
C ARG A 60 -12.73 -22.06 11.69
N LYS A 61 -12.48 -21.10 12.59
CA LYS A 61 -13.02 -21.16 13.95
C LYS A 61 -14.54 -21.03 13.99
N GLY A 62 -15.12 -20.24 13.09
CA GLY A 62 -16.56 -20.20 12.88
C GLY A 62 -17.16 -21.57 12.55
N GLU A 63 -16.52 -22.33 11.66
CA GLU A 63 -16.92 -23.70 11.30
C GLU A 63 -16.75 -24.68 12.47
N GLU A 64 -15.61 -24.63 13.17
CA GLU A 64 -15.34 -25.47 14.36
C GLU A 64 -16.37 -25.23 15.47
N PHE A 65 -16.90 -24.02 15.58
CA PHE A 65 -17.85 -23.61 16.62
C PHE A 65 -19.30 -23.55 16.15
N ALA A 66 -19.62 -24.11 14.98
CA ALA A 66 -20.94 -24.04 14.37
C ALA A 66 -22.07 -24.48 15.31
N ASP A 67 -21.84 -25.55 16.09
CA ASP A 67 -22.84 -26.16 16.98
C ASP A 67 -22.72 -25.72 18.46
N VAL A 68 -21.78 -24.83 18.78
CA VAL A 68 -21.54 -24.37 20.16
C VAL A 68 -22.51 -23.25 20.51
N VAL A 69 -23.65 -23.58 21.10
CA VAL A 69 -24.67 -22.61 21.55
C VAL A 69 -24.23 -21.89 22.84
N LYS A 70 -24.41 -20.56 22.87
CA LYS A 70 -24.15 -19.69 24.03
C LYS A 70 -25.23 -18.62 24.20
N SER A 71 -25.29 -18.00 25.38
CA SER A 71 -26.09 -16.79 25.63
C SER A 71 -25.52 -15.62 24.81
N GLY A 72 -26.34 -14.97 23.98
CA GLY A 72 -25.97 -13.70 23.36
C GLY A 72 -25.81 -12.60 24.42
N ARG A 73 -25.14 -11.50 24.07
CA ARG A 73 -25.08 -10.31 24.94
C ARG A 73 -25.41 -9.03 24.21
N THR A 74 -26.37 -8.27 24.73
CA THR A 74 -26.66 -6.90 24.30
C THR A 74 -26.63 -6.00 25.53
N HIS A 75 -26.02 -4.82 25.44
CA HIS A 75 -25.75 -3.98 26.62
C HIS A 75 -25.03 -4.73 27.77
N LEU A 76 -24.21 -5.72 27.43
CA LEU A 76 -23.53 -6.65 28.36
C LEU A 76 -24.45 -7.55 29.21
N MET A 77 -25.75 -7.58 28.95
CA MET A 77 -26.72 -8.44 29.62
C MET A 77 -27.03 -9.68 28.77
N ASP A 78 -27.46 -10.77 29.41
CA ASP A 78 -27.88 -11.99 28.72
C ASP A 78 -29.02 -11.72 27.73
N ALA A 79 -28.93 -12.35 26.56
CA ALA A 79 -29.88 -12.22 25.46
C ALA A 79 -30.23 -13.59 24.87
N THR A 80 -30.99 -13.58 23.77
CA THR A 80 -31.37 -14.80 23.05
C THR A 80 -30.13 -15.60 22.59
N PRO A 81 -30.24 -16.95 22.50
CA PRO A 81 -29.10 -17.79 22.11
C PRO A 81 -28.55 -17.46 20.73
N VAL A 82 -27.23 -17.62 20.60
CA VAL A 82 -26.47 -17.59 19.33
C VAL A 82 -25.46 -18.74 19.36
N THR A 83 -24.97 -19.17 18.21
CA THR A 83 -23.80 -20.06 18.20
C THR A 83 -22.51 -19.24 18.22
N LEU A 84 -21.47 -19.76 18.84
CA LEU A 84 -20.15 -19.15 18.80
C LEU A 84 -19.62 -19.10 17.35
N GLY A 85 -20.03 -20.04 16.51
CA GLY A 85 -19.81 -20.00 15.06
C GLY A 85 -20.40 -18.76 14.38
N GLN A 86 -21.64 -18.37 14.70
CA GLN A 86 -22.26 -17.14 14.18
C GLN A 86 -21.48 -15.88 14.59
N GLU A 87 -21.03 -15.83 15.85
CA GLU A 87 -20.24 -14.71 16.38
C GLU A 87 -18.87 -14.59 15.66
N PHE A 88 -18.15 -15.70 15.47
CA PHE A 88 -16.89 -15.72 14.72
C PHE A 88 -17.08 -15.41 13.22
N GLY A 89 -18.20 -15.83 12.63
CA GLY A 89 -18.58 -15.44 11.28
C GLY A 89 -18.70 -13.92 11.13
N GLY A 90 -19.26 -13.25 12.15
CA GLY A 90 -19.29 -11.78 12.22
C GLY A 90 -17.88 -11.16 12.23
N TYR A 91 -16.97 -11.71 13.02
CA TYR A 91 -15.59 -11.23 13.08
C TYR A 91 -14.86 -11.40 11.73
N ALA A 92 -14.96 -12.58 11.12
CA ALA A 92 -14.37 -12.85 9.81
C ALA A 92 -14.91 -11.88 8.74
N ALA A 93 -16.22 -11.62 8.74
CA ALA A 93 -16.84 -10.67 7.82
C ALA A 93 -16.30 -9.24 8.02
N GLN A 94 -16.13 -8.78 9.27
CA GLN A 94 -15.56 -7.46 9.54
C GLN A 94 -14.14 -7.30 8.99
N VAL A 95 -13.30 -8.35 9.12
CA VAL A 95 -11.94 -8.33 8.54
C VAL A 95 -11.99 -8.26 7.01
N ARG A 96 -12.88 -9.04 6.38
CA ARG A 96 -13.07 -8.98 4.90
C ARG A 96 -13.53 -7.61 4.43
N TYR A 97 -14.47 -6.97 5.12
CA TYR A 97 -14.87 -5.59 4.81
C TYR A 97 -13.72 -4.60 5.02
N GLY A 98 -12.82 -4.84 5.98
CA GLY A 98 -11.57 -4.09 6.12
C GLY A 98 -10.68 -4.19 4.87
N ILE A 99 -10.50 -5.40 4.33
CA ILE A 99 -9.75 -5.64 3.09
C ILE A 99 -10.39 -4.91 1.91
N GLU A 100 -11.71 -4.97 1.78
CA GLU A 100 -12.45 -4.27 0.72
C GLU A 100 -12.23 -2.75 0.78
N ARG A 101 -12.25 -2.16 1.98
CA ARG A 101 -11.98 -0.72 2.17
C ARG A 101 -10.56 -0.35 1.74
N LEU A 102 -9.57 -1.18 2.09
CA LEU A 102 -8.17 -0.96 1.67
C LEU A 102 -8.04 -1.04 0.14
N ARG A 103 -8.63 -2.06 -0.49
CA ARG A 103 -8.62 -2.21 -1.95
C ARG A 103 -9.29 -1.04 -2.65
N ALA A 104 -10.39 -0.51 -2.10
CA ALA A 104 -11.06 0.65 -2.65
C ALA A 104 -10.23 1.95 -2.57
N SER A 105 -9.27 2.04 -1.63
CA SER A 105 -8.34 3.17 -1.54
C SER A 105 -7.08 3.03 -2.40
N LEU A 106 -6.68 1.81 -2.77
CA LEU A 106 -5.43 1.55 -3.51
C LEU A 106 -5.27 2.39 -4.80
N PRO A 107 -6.29 2.59 -5.66
CA PRO A 107 -6.10 3.37 -6.88
C PRO A 107 -5.59 4.79 -6.63
N ARG A 108 -6.09 5.47 -5.59
CA ARG A 108 -5.67 6.83 -5.24
C ARG A 108 -4.33 6.86 -4.50
N LEU A 109 -4.00 5.78 -3.78
CA LEU A 109 -2.71 5.65 -3.11
C LEU A 109 -1.57 5.38 -4.10
N ALA A 110 -1.88 4.73 -5.23
CA ALA A 110 -0.92 4.37 -6.27
C ALA A 110 -0.66 5.47 -7.31
N GLU A 111 -1.42 6.56 -7.27
CA GLU A 111 -1.20 7.77 -8.08
C GLU A 111 0.04 8.52 -7.57
N LEU A 112 0.98 8.86 -8.46
CA LEU A 112 2.26 9.46 -8.09
C LEU A 112 2.37 10.90 -8.63
N PRO A 113 2.70 11.90 -7.79
CA PRO A 113 2.93 13.26 -8.26
C PRO A 113 4.28 13.45 -9.00
N LEU A 114 4.98 12.35 -9.31
CA LEU A 114 6.35 12.34 -9.86
C LEU A 114 6.39 13.01 -11.23
N GLY A 115 7.22 14.05 -11.39
CA GLY A 115 7.24 14.87 -12.59
C GLY A 115 6.43 16.16 -12.47
N GLY A 116 5.68 16.37 -11.38
CA GLY A 116 5.06 17.66 -11.05
C GLY A 116 6.06 18.74 -10.65
N THR A 117 7.30 18.36 -10.31
CA THR A 117 8.41 19.21 -9.85
C THR A 117 8.05 20.10 -8.67
N ALA A 118 8.50 21.35 -8.66
CA ALA A 118 8.48 22.19 -7.46
C ALA A 118 7.06 22.58 -7.03
N VAL A 119 6.14 22.79 -7.98
CA VAL A 119 4.80 23.37 -7.75
C VAL A 119 3.69 22.73 -8.59
N GLY A 120 3.94 21.59 -9.26
CA GLY A 120 2.95 20.86 -10.06
C GLY A 120 2.90 21.24 -11.54
N THR A 121 3.78 22.12 -12.02
CA THR A 121 3.78 22.56 -13.44
C THR A 121 4.57 21.65 -14.36
N GLY A 122 5.43 20.78 -13.82
CA GLY A 122 6.35 19.97 -14.58
C GLY A 122 7.52 20.73 -15.21
N ILE A 123 7.74 22.00 -14.84
CA ILE A 123 8.88 22.79 -15.34
C ILE A 123 10.21 22.11 -14.99
N ASN A 124 11.18 22.20 -15.90
CA ASN A 124 12.50 21.54 -15.83
C ASN A 124 12.49 20.01 -15.97
N THR A 125 11.39 19.42 -16.45
CA THR A 125 11.35 18.03 -16.92
C THR A 125 11.26 17.98 -18.46
N PRO A 126 11.87 16.98 -19.11
CA PRO A 126 11.66 16.77 -20.54
C PRO A 126 10.22 16.28 -20.81
N PRO A 127 9.65 16.58 -21.99
CA PRO A 127 8.33 16.08 -22.37
C PRO A 127 8.25 14.55 -22.26
N GLY A 128 7.19 14.05 -21.62
CA GLY A 128 6.98 12.62 -21.40
C GLY A 128 7.74 12.01 -20.22
N PHE A 129 8.50 12.80 -19.45
CA PHE A 129 9.26 12.31 -18.30
C PHE A 129 8.38 11.57 -17.28
N SER A 130 7.31 12.21 -16.80
CA SER A 130 6.38 11.68 -15.78
C SER A 130 5.87 10.28 -16.16
N ALA A 131 5.18 10.18 -17.30
CA ALA A 131 4.65 8.92 -17.79
C ALA A 131 5.73 7.83 -17.95
N ALA A 132 6.91 8.19 -18.46
CA ALA A 132 8.00 7.23 -18.65
C ALA A 132 8.59 6.71 -17.33
N VAL A 133 8.85 7.61 -16.36
CA VAL A 133 9.43 7.22 -15.08
C VAL A 133 8.43 6.44 -14.23
N ILE A 134 7.16 6.82 -14.22
CA ILE A 134 6.12 6.09 -13.48
C ILE A 134 5.92 4.69 -14.07
N ALA A 135 5.91 4.55 -15.40
CA ALA A 135 5.85 3.25 -16.06
C ALA A 135 7.07 2.36 -15.70
N GLU A 136 8.26 2.94 -15.62
CA GLU A 136 9.47 2.21 -15.24
C GLU A 136 9.42 1.77 -13.77
N VAL A 137 8.98 2.64 -12.85
CA VAL A 137 8.80 2.27 -11.43
C VAL A 137 7.74 1.18 -11.28
N ALA A 138 6.60 1.29 -11.98
CA ALA A 138 5.57 0.26 -11.99
C ALA A 138 6.13 -1.08 -12.50
N ARG A 139 6.93 -1.06 -13.57
CA ARG A 139 7.57 -2.26 -14.14
C ARG A 139 8.56 -2.92 -13.17
N VAL A 140 9.39 -2.13 -12.49
CA VAL A 140 10.42 -2.65 -11.56
C VAL A 140 9.82 -3.16 -10.26
N THR A 141 8.79 -2.48 -9.75
CA THR A 141 8.16 -2.82 -8.46
C THR A 141 7.02 -3.84 -8.59
N GLY A 142 6.43 -3.98 -9.77
CA GLY A 142 5.21 -4.76 -9.99
C GLY A 142 3.96 -4.13 -9.37
N LEU A 143 4.05 -2.89 -8.89
CA LEU A 143 2.94 -2.16 -8.28
C LEU A 143 2.05 -1.50 -9.34
N PRO A 144 0.75 -1.34 -9.09
CA PRO A 144 -0.20 -0.74 -10.04
C PRO A 144 -0.14 0.80 -10.01
N LEU A 145 1.05 1.36 -10.19
CA LEU A 145 1.31 2.80 -10.08
C LEU A 145 0.82 3.54 -11.32
N THR A 146 0.24 4.71 -11.10
CA THR A 146 -0.26 5.59 -12.18
C THR A 146 0.24 7.02 -11.99
N GLU A 147 0.16 7.79 -13.07
CA GLU A 147 0.24 9.25 -13.02
C GLU A 147 -1.00 9.83 -12.35
#